data_AF-A0A931YUJ2-F1
#
_entry.id   AF-A0A931YUJ2-F1
#
_cell.length_a   1.000
_cell.length_b   1.000
_cell.length_c   1.000
_cell.angle_alpha   90.00
_cell.angle_beta   90.00
_cell.angle_gamma   90.00
#
_symmetry.space_group_name_H-M   'P 1'
#
loop_
_entity.id
_entity.type
_entity.pdbx_description
1 polymer ?
#
loop_
_entity_poly.entity_id
_entity_poly.type
_entity_poly.pdbx_seq_one_letter_code
_entity_poly.pdbx_strand_id
1 'polypeptide(L)'
;MLAFLGNSVYTALPRQSPPTGEWLSLSEALTKLIADGKERVRVLAEAGSLDACRISAKDMVSGVQRASAGDIARVIAECDRALLF
;
A
#
# COMPACT_ATOMS: atom_id res chain seq x y z
N MET A 1 -8.60 6.14 -1.88
CA MET A 1 -7.80 5.28 -0.99
C MET A 1 -7.09 4.24 -1.86
N LEU A 2 -5.90 3.80 -1.47
CA LEU A 2 -5.17 2.69 -2.09
C LEU A 2 -5.05 1.57 -1.07
N ALA A 3 -5.45 0.35 -1.42
CA ALA A 3 -5.33 -0.82 -0.55
C ALA A 3 -4.54 -1.92 -1.24
N PHE A 4 -3.60 -2.52 -0.52
CA PHE A 4 -2.84 -3.68 -0.94
C PHE A 4 -3.41 -4.95 -0.28
N LEU A 5 -3.84 -5.90 -1.12
CA LEU A 5 -4.35 -7.21 -0.74
C LEU A 5 -3.55 -8.32 -1.45
N GLY A 6 -3.45 -9.49 -0.83
CA GLY A 6 -2.64 -10.60 -1.34
C GLY A 6 -1.18 -10.20 -1.51
N ASN A 7 -0.54 -10.66 -2.58
CA ASN A 7 0.89 -10.39 -2.83
C ASN A 7 1.21 -8.92 -3.13
N SER A 8 0.21 -8.07 -3.41
CA SER A 8 0.47 -6.63 -3.64
C SER A 8 1.02 -5.91 -2.41
N VAL A 9 0.96 -6.52 -1.22
CA VAL A 9 1.59 -5.98 0.00
C VAL A 9 3.11 -5.82 -0.12
N TYR A 10 3.78 -6.53 -1.04
CA TYR A 10 5.20 -6.30 -1.33
C TYR A 10 5.49 -4.89 -1.87
N THR A 11 4.49 -4.22 -2.47
CA THR A 11 4.59 -2.82 -2.90
C THR A 11 4.74 -1.85 -1.72
N ALA A 12 4.30 -2.25 -0.52
CA ALA A 12 4.47 -1.45 0.69
C ALA A 12 5.90 -1.47 1.24
N LEU A 13 6.81 -2.30 0.71
CA LEU A 13 8.20 -2.37 1.19
C LEU A 13 9.02 -1.19 0.66
N PRO A 14 9.87 -0.55 1.49
CA PRO A 14 10.72 0.55 1.09
C PRO A 14 11.95 0.07 0.31
N ARG A 15 12.66 1.02 -0.30
CA ARG A 15 13.99 0.83 -0.91
C ARG A 15 14.03 -0.25 -2.00
N GLN A 16 12.97 -0.36 -2.80
CA GLN A 16 13.01 -1.17 -4.02
C GLN A 16 13.98 -0.52 -5.00
N SER A 17 14.95 -1.29 -5.49
CA SER A 17 15.96 -0.86 -6.46
C SER A 17 15.79 -1.69 -7.74
N PRO A 18 14.89 -1.27 -8.64
CA PRO A 18 14.77 -1.95 -9.94
C PRO A 18 16.01 -1.69 -10.81
N PRO A 19 16.24 -2.51 -11.85
CA PRO A 19 17.28 -2.25 -12.83
C PRO A 19 17.18 -0.85 -13.44
N THR A 20 18.32 -0.26 -13.83
CA THR A 20 18.35 1.03 -14.49
C THR A 20 17.66 0.98 -15.86
N GLY A 21 17.05 2.09 -16.28
CA GLY A 21 16.34 2.22 -17.56
C GLY A 21 14.85 2.53 -17.37
N GLU A 22 13.99 1.72 -17.98
CA GLU A 22 12.54 1.96 -18.07
C GLU A 22 11.75 1.58 -16.80
N TRP A 23 12.41 1.02 -15.79
CA TRP A 23 11.73 0.54 -14.60
C TRP A 23 11.61 1.62 -13.53
N LEU A 24 10.42 1.72 -12.96
CA LEU A 24 10.11 2.65 -11.87
C LEU A 24 10.12 1.93 -10.52
N SER A 25 10.72 2.56 -9.50
CA SER A 25 10.62 2.06 -8.13
C SER A 25 9.23 2.35 -7.57
N LEU A 26 8.42 1.31 -7.39
CA LEU A 26 7.07 1.46 -6.81
C LEU A 26 7.15 1.99 -5.38
N SER A 27 8.18 1.61 -4.62
CA SER A 27 8.39 2.13 -3.26
C SER A 27 8.66 3.65 -3.23
N GLU A 28 9.38 4.19 -4.22
CA GLU A 28 9.62 5.64 -4.33
C GLU A 28 8.36 6.37 -4.78
N ALA A 29 7.64 5.84 -5.79
CA ALA A 29 6.38 6.42 -6.22
C ALA A 29 5.32 6.39 -5.12
N LEU A 30 5.27 5.33 -4.32
CA LEU A 30 4.40 5.23 -3.16
C LEU A 30 4.76 6.27 -2.09
N THR A 31 6.05 6.42 -1.79
CA THR A 31 6.55 7.42 -0.85
C THR A 31 6.17 8.83 -1.31
N LYS A 32 6.34 9.13 -2.60
CA LYS A 32 5.95 10.41 -3.21
C LYS A 32 4.44 10.63 -3.15
N LEU A 33 3.64 9.62 -3.48
CA LEU A 33 2.18 9.68 -3.42
C LEU A 33 1.68 10.03 -2.00
N ILE A 34 2.26 9.42 -0.98
CA ILE A 34 1.93 9.70 0.42
C ILE A 34 2.31 11.14 0.80
N ALA A 35 3.52 11.57 0.44
CA ALA A 35 4.02 12.92 0.72
C ALA A 35 3.18 14.01 0.04
N ASP A 36 2.91 13.87 -1.26
CA ASP A 36 2.13 14.82 -2.05
C ASP A 36 0.64 14.82 -1.64
N GLY A 37 0.17 13.68 -1.14
CA GLY A 37 -1.19 13.49 -0.65
C GLY A 37 -1.57 14.37 0.55
N LYS A 38 -0.59 14.80 1.36
CA LYS A 38 -0.78 15.63 2.58
C LYS A 38 -1.96 15.12 3.42
N GLU A 39 -1.89 13.85 3.84
CA GLU A 39 -2.91 13.15 4.66
C GLU A 39 -4.25 12.83 3.97
N ARG A 40 -4.49 13.34 2.75
CA ARG A 40 -5.72 13.02 1.98
C ARG A 40 -5.66 11.65 1.31
N VAL A 41 -4.47 11.10 1.13
CA VAL A 41 -4.27 9.75 0.59
C VAL A 41 -4.10 8.77 1.74
N ARG A 42 -5.08 7.88 1.90
CA ARG A 42 -4.97 6.72 2.79
C ARG A 42 -4.44 5.53 2.00
N VAL A 43 -3.32 4.97 2.46
CA VAL A 43 -2.72 3.74 1.93
C VAL A 43 -2.82 2.65 2.98
N LEU A 44 -3.51 1.56 2.65
CA LEU A 44 -3.79 0.45 3.54
C LEU A 44 -3.11 -0.82 3.04
N ALA A 45 -2.62 -1.66 3.94
CA ALA A 45 -2.14 -3.01 3.65
C ALA A 45 -2.89 -4.01 4.53
N GLU A 46 -3.48 -5.02 3.89
CA GLU A 46 -4.37 -5.97 4.56
C GLU A 46 -3.59 -6.89 5.51
N ALA A 47 -4.08 -7.00 6.75
CA ALA A 47 -3.40 -7.66 7.85
C ALA A 47 -3.11 -9.15 7.58
N GLY A 48 -4.07 -9.91 7.06
CA GLY A 48 -3.89 -11.33 6.75
C GLY A 48 -2.86 -11.57 5.66
N SER A 49 -2.81 -10.69 4.66
CA SER A 49 -1.84 -10.70 3.56
C SER A 49 -0.44 -10.37 4.05
N LEU A 50 -0.31 -9.36 4.92
CA LEU A 50 0.95 -9.04 5.59
C LEU A 50 1.45 -10.23 6.42
N ASP A 51 0.58 -10.89 7.17
CA ASP A 51 0.93 -12.05 7.99
C ASP A 51 1.38 -13.24 7.13
N ALA A 52 0.65 -13.54 6.05
CA ALA A 52 1.01 -14.58 5.10
C ALA A 52 2.37 -14.33 4.43
N CYS A 53 2.67 -13.07 4.10
CA CYS A 53 3.95 -12.64 3.54
C CYS A 53 5.06 -12.40 4.58
N ARG A 54 4.76 -12.55 5.87
CA ARG A 54 5.67 -12.28 7.01
C ARG A 54 6.24 -10.85 7.02
N ILE A 55 5.42 -9.87 6.65
CA ILE A 55 5.79 -8.45 6.64
C ILE A 55 5.22 -7.78 7.89
N SER A 56 6.08 -7.16 8.70
CA SER A 56 5.64 -6.38 9.85
C SER A 56 5.30 -4.94 9.44
N ALA A 57 4.44 -4.29 10.21
CA ALA A 57 4.07 -2.90 9.94
C ALA A 57 5.27 -1.94 9.97
N LYS A 58 6.30 -2.24 10.78
CA LYS A 58 7.54 -1.47 10.86
C LYS A 58 8.42 -1.59 9.60
N ASP A 59 8.18 -2.61 8.78
CA ASP A 59 8.96 -2.89 7.57
C ASP A 59 8.41 -2.14 6.36
N MET A 60 7.26 -1.46 6.50
CA MET A 60 6.58 -0.76 5.40
C MET A 60 7.06 0.69 5.24
N VAL A 61 6.82 1.25 4.06
CA VAL A 61 6.95 2.69 3.79
C VAL A 61 6.13 3.48 4.81
N SER A 62 6.73 4.55 5.35
CA SER A 62 6.06 5.43 6.31
C SER A 62 4.75 5.99 5.74
N GLY A 63 3.68 5.91 6.52
CA GLY A 63 2.33 6.31 6.10
C GLY A 63 1.46 5.20 5.51
N VAL A 64 2.02 4.01 5.23
CA VAL A 64 1.22 2.81 4.95
C VAL A 64 0.68 2.27 6.28
N GLN A 65 -0.63 2.02 6.33
CA GLN A 65 -1.30 1.55 7.53
C GLN A 65 -1.70 0.09 7.39
N ARG A 66 -1.39 -0.71 8.41
CA ARG A 66 -1.94 -2.07 8.53
C ARG A 66 -3.43 -1.98 8.86
N ALA A 67 -4.27 -2.67 8.12
CA ALA A 67 -5.72 -2.64 8.26
C ALA A 67 -6.33 -4.04 8.18
N SER A 68 -7.45 -4.28 8.87
CA SER A 68 -8.19 -5.54 8.70
C SER A 68 -8.95 -5.56 7.38
N ALA A 69 -9.31 -6.76 6.90
CA ALA A 69 -10.20 -6.90 5.74
C ALA A 69 -11.54 -6.17 5.94
N GLY A 70 -12.07 -6.14 7.18
CA GLY A 70 -13.29 -5.41 7.52
C GLY A 70 -13.14 -3.90 7.41
N ASP A 71 -11.99 -3.34 7.83
CA ASP A 71 -11.70 -1.91 7.68
C ASP A 71 -11.61 -1.52 6.21
N ILE A 72 -10.91 -2.32 5.40
CA ILE A 72 -10.79 -2.09 3.96
C ILE A 72 -12.16 -2.17 3.29
N ALA A 73 -12.96 -3.21 3.60
CA ALA A 73 -14.30 -3.36 3.06
C ALA A 73 -15.21 -2.17 3.39
N ARG A 74 -15.14 -1.65 4.62
CA ARG A 74 -15.89 -0.45 5.03
C ARG A 74 -15.49 0.77 4.19
N VAL A 75 -14.20 1.02 4.01
CA VAL A 75 -13.75 2.17 3.23
C VAL A 75 -14.07 2.01 1.74
N ILE A 76 -14.05 0.78 1.19
CA ILE A 76 -14.52 0.51 -0.17
C ILE A 76 -16.00 0.88 -0.30
N ALA A 77 -16.84 0.52 0.67
CA ALA A 77 -18.27 0.85 0.67
C ALA A 77 -18.55 2.36 0.75
N GLU A 78 -17.62 3.14 1.28
CA GLU A 78 -17.68 4.61 1.33
C GLU A 78 -17.16 5.28 0.04
N CYS A 79 -16.52 4.54 -0.86
CA CYS A 79 -16.03 5.08 -2.13
C CYS A 79 -17.13 5.08 -3.19
N ASP A 80 -17.23 6.14 -3.98
CA ASP A 80 -18.15 6.19 -5.14
C ASP A 80 -17.81 5.13 -6.20
N ARG A 81 -16.52 4.76 -6.29
CA ARG A 81 -15.98 3.78 -7.24
C ARG A 81 -14.82 3.01 -6.63
N ALA A 82 -14.71 1.75 -7.01
CA ALA A 82 -13.56 0.90 -6.73
C ALA A 82 -12.91 0.46 -8.05
N LEU A 83 -11.59 0.59 -8.13
CA LEU A 83 -10.77 0.05 -9.23
C LEU A 83 -9.93 -1.09 -8.67
N LEU A 84 -9.96 -2.24 -9.33
CA LEU A 84 -9.17 -3.41 -8.98
C LEU A 84 -8.16 -3.68 -10.10
N PHE A 85 -6.92 -3.93 -9.72
CA PHE A 85 -5.79 -4.18 -10.62
C PHE A 85 -5.12 -5.49 -10.24
#